data_AF-A0A2S6SM68-F1
#
_entry.id   AF-A0A2S6SM68-F1
#
_cell.length_a   1.000
_cell.length_b   1.000
_cell.length_c   1.000
_cell.angle_alpha   90.00
_cell.angle_beta   90.00
_cell.angle_gamma   90.00
#
_symmetry.space_group_name_H-M   'P 1'
#
loop_
_entity.id
_entity.type
_entity.pdbx_description
1 polymer ?
#
loop_
_entity_poly.entity_id
_entity_poly.type
_entity_poly.pdbx_seq_one_letter_code
_entity_poly.pdbx_strand_id
1 'polypeptide(L)'
;MKSIITTISVAFFFILSLANANAGSLTVYTAIEAEDLKRYAATFNEDHPDIEINWVRDSTGIITAKLLAEKNNPQADIIWGLAGTSLML
;
A
#
# COMPACT_ATOMS: atom_id res chain seq x y z
N MET A 1 17.69 46.67 11.70
CA MET A 1 17.31 45.66 12.71
C MET A 1 15.93 45.03 12.50
N LYS A 2 14.94 45.72 11.91
CA LYS A 2 13.62 45.11 11.63
C LYS A 2 13.63 44.07 10.49
N SER A 3 14.49 44.23 9.47
CA SER A 3 14.57 43.29 8.33
C SER A 3 15.17 41.92 8.68
N ILE A 4 16.08 41.85 9.64
CA ILE A 4 16.71 40.58 10.07
C ILE A 4 15.70 39.68 10.79
N ILE A 5 14.80 40.29 11.57
CA ILE A 5 13.75 39.56 12.31
C ILE A 5 12.68 39.04 11.34
N THR A 6 12.37 39.77 10.27
CA THR A 6 11.42 39.32 9.23
C THR A 6 11.95 38.13 8.42
N THR A 7 13.25 38.07 8.12
CA THR A 7 13.83 36.95 7.35
C THR A 7 13.87 35.63 8.13
N ILE A 8 14.09 35.69 9.45
CA ILE A 8 14.11 34.49 10.31
C ILE A 8 12.71 33.86 10.41
N SER A 9 11.66 34.68 10.42
CA SER A 9 10.28 34.20 10.53
C SER A 9 9.78 33.50 9.25
N VAL A 10 10.30 33.87 8.07
CA VAL A 10 9.99 33.23 6.79
C VAL A 10 10.73 31.89 6.65
N ALA A 11 11.95 31.79 7.17
CA ALA A 11 12.73 30.55 7.14
C ALA A 11 12.11 29.45 8.04
N PHE A 12 11.47 29.81 9.16
CA PHE A 12 10.83 28.86 10.06
C PHE A 12 9.56 28.22 9.47
N PHE A 13 8.85 28.93 8.59
CA PHE A 13 7.66 28.40 7.92
C PHE A 13 7.98 27.38 6.81
N PHE A 14 9.19 27.41 6.25
CA PHE A 14 9.59 26.52 5.16
C PHE A 14 10.01 25.12 5.63
N ILE A 15 10.37 24.95 6.90
CA ILE A 15 10.85 23.66 7.43
C ILE A 15 9.69 22.75 7.85
N LEU A 16 8.49 23.30 8.09
CA LEU A 16 7.32 22.50 8.51
C LEU A 16 6.61 21.75 7.35
N SER A 17 6.95 22.01 6.08
CA SER A 17 6.29 21.36 4.94
C SER A 17 6.99 20.07 4.46
N LEU A 18 8.00 19.58 5.18
CA LEU A 18 8.74 18.35 4.84
C LEU A 18 8.30 17.13 5.65
N ALA A 19 7.15 17.20 6.31
CA ALA A 19 6.44 16.00 6.75
C ALA A 19 5.97 15.26 5.47
N ASN A 20 6.88 14.54 4.85
CA ASN A 20 6.58 13.52 3.87
C ASN A 20 5.55 12.61 4.54
N ALA A 21 4.33 12.61 4.02
CA ALA A 21 3.35 11.61 4.37
C ALA A 21 4.05 10.25 4.28
N ASN A 22 4.01 9.48 5.37
CA ASN A 22 4.59 8.14 5.40
C ASN A 22 3.91 7.36 4.29
N ALA A 23 4.65 7.08 3.21
CA ALA A 23 4.17 6.25 2.13
C ALA A 23 3.64 4.94 2.72
N GLY A 24 2.33 4.74 2.68
CA GLY A 24 1.70 3.57 3.27
C GLY A 24 1.99 2.36 2.40
N SER A 25 2.33 1.22 3.00
CA SER A 25 2.44 -0.04 2.25
C SER A 25 1.14 -0.83 2.36
N LEU A 26 0.65 -1.38 1.25
CA LEU A 26 -0.50 -2.28 1.20
C LEU A 26 -0.06 -3.69 0.80
N THR A 27 -0.27 -4.66 1.68
CA THR A 27 0.00 -6.08 1.38
C THR A 27 -1.24 -6.73 0.76
N VAL A 28 -1.13 -7.13 -0.50
CA VAL A 28 -2.26 -7.69 -1.27
C VAL A 28 -2.00 -9.14 -1.63
N TYR A 29 -2.87 -10.03 -1.16
CA TYR A 29 -2.85 -11.45 -1.49
C TYR A 29 -3.76 -11.69 -2.68
N THR A 30 -3.23 -12.26 -3.76
CA THR A 30 -3.95 -12.35 -5.03
C THR A 30 -3.67 -13.62 -5.81
N ALA A 31 -4.69 -14.08 -6.55
CA ALA A 31 -4.58 -15.14 -7.55
C ALA A 31 -4.64 -14.61 -8.99
N ILE A 32 -4.59 -13.29 -9.18
CA ILE A 32 -4.55 -12.65 -10.51
C ILE A 32 -3.21 -12.95 -11.20
N GLU A 33 -3.24 -12.97 -12.53
CA GLU A 33 -2.06 -13.18 -13.35
C GLU A 33 -1.02 -12.07 -13.16
N ALA A 34 0.24 -12.47 -12.99
CA ALA A 34 1.33 -11.54 -12.66
C ALA A 34 1.56 -10.46 -13.74
N GLU A 35 1.24 -10.76 -15.00
CA GLU A 35 1.35 -9.82 -16.11
C GLU A 35 0.40 -8.61 -15.96
N ASP A 36 -0.76 -8.81 -15.34
CA ASP A 36 -1.75 -7.75 -15.13
C ASP A 36 -1.44 -6.88 -13.90
N LEU A 37 -0.76 -7.43 -12.89
CA LEU A 37 -0.51 -6.72 -11.62
C LEU A 37 0.25 -5.41 -11.81
N LYS A 38 1.18 -5.36 -12.76
CA LYS A 38 1.92 -4.13 -13.08
C LYS A 38 1.00 -3.04 -13.62
N ARG A 39 0.06 -3.40 -14.50
CA ARG A 39 -0.93 -2.45 -15.03
C ARG A 39 -1.85 -1.95 -13.93
N TYR A 40 -2.33 -2.84 -13.07
CA TYR A 40 -3.22 -2.46 -11.96
C TYR A 40 -2.52 -1.57 -10.93
N ALA A 41 -1.27 -1.88 -10.58
CA ALA A 41 -0.47 -1.04 -9.69
C ALA A 41 -0.24 0.35 -10.30
N ALA A 42 0.08 0.43 -11.60
CA ALA A 42 0.27 1.71 -12.27
C ALA A 42 -1.01 2.58 -12.20
N THR A 43 -2.17 2.01 -12.55
CA THR A 43 -3.45 2.75 -12.49
C THR A 43 -3.83 3.16 -11.07
N PHE A 44 -3.65 2.30 -10.07
CA PHE A 44 -3.91 2.66 -8.68
C PHE A 44 -2.98 3.79 -8.20
N ASN A 45 -1.71 3.74 -8.57
CA ASN A 45 -0.71 4.73 -8.16
C ASN A 45 -0.86 6.08 -8.88
N GLU A 46 -1.66 6.20 -9.94
CA GLU A 46 -2.00 7.50 -10.54
C GLU A 46 -2.73 8.39 -9.52
N ASP A 47 -3.66 7.80 -8.75
CA ASP A 47 -4.41 8.49 -7.70
C ASP A 47 -3.72 8.40 -6.32
N HIS A 48 -2.89 7.37 -6.12
CA HIS A 48 -2.21 7.07 -4.85
C HIS A 48 -0.69 6.88 -5.02
N PRO A 49 0.05 7.93 -5.42
CA PRO A 49 1.48 7.82 -5.74
C PRO A 49 2.37 7.55 -4.51
N ASP A 50 1.82 7.77 -3.31
CA ASP A 50 2.47 7.55 -2.02
C ASP A 50 2.25 6.14 -1.48
N ILE A 51 1.50 5.26 -2.14
CA ILE A 51 1.24 3.91 -1.64
C ILE A 51 2.08 2.88 -2.39
N GLU A 52 2.83 2.07 -1.65
CA GLU A 52 3.53 0.91 -2.18
C GLU A 52 2.65 -0.35 -2.06
N ILE A 53 2.45 -1.09 -3.15
CA ILE A 53 1.72 -2.36 -3.11
C ILE A 53 2.70 -3.53 -3.04
N ASN A 54 2.65 -4.25 -1.93
CA ASN A 54 3.36 -5.51 -1.70
C ASN A 54 2.50 -6.69 -2.18
N TRP A 55 2.81 -7.22 -3.35
CA TRP A 55 2.07 -8.34 -3.93
C TRP A 55 2.56 -9.70 -3.38
N VAL A 56 1.65 -10.46 -2.78
CA VAL A 56 1.83 -11.90 -2.58
C VAL A 56 0.93 -12.60 -3.58
N ARG A 57 1.53 -13.06 -4.68
CA ARG A 57 0.82 -13.68 -5.80
C ARG A 57 1.17 -15.14 -5.92
N ASP A 58 0.13 -15.99 -5.99
CA ASP A 58 0.26 -17.41 -6.31
C ASP A 58 -1.08 -17.93 -6.87
N SER A 59 -1.15 -19.21 -7.23
CA SER A 59 -2.38 -19.92 -7.58
C SER A 59 -3.44 -19.87 -6.46
N THR A 60 -4.71 -19.98 -6.84
CA THR A 60 -5.86 -19.93 -5.92
C THR A 60 -5.73 -20.88 -4.74
N GLY A 61 -5.25 -22.11 -4.97
CA GLY A 61 -5.10 -23.11 -3.92
C GLY A 61 -4.04 -22.70 -2.88
N ILE A 62 -2.92 -22.14 -3.33
CA ILE A 62 -1.82 -21.72 -2.44
C ILE A 62 -2.24 -20.49 -1.62
N ILE A 63 -2.87 -19.49 -2.26
CA ILE A 63 -3.37 -18.31 -1.52
C ILE A 63 -4.45 -18.71 -0.51
N THR A 64 -5.37 -19.62 -0.89
CA THR A 64 -6.39 -20.14 0.05
C THR A 64 -5.73 -20.84 1.24
N ALA A 65 -4.76 -21.73 1.00
CA ALA A 65 -4.06 -22.45 2.06
C ALA A 65 -3.35 -21.48 3.01
N LYS A 66 -2.69 -20.46 2.47
CA LYS A 66 -2.04 -19.39 3.24
C LYS A 66 -3.04 -18.62 4.11
N LEU A 67 -4.17 -18.19 3.53
CA LEU A 67 -5.23 -17.48 4.27
C LEU A 67 -5.83 -18.32 5.39
N LEU A 68 -6.07 -19.62 5.16
CA LEU A 68 -6.56 -20.53 6.19
C LEU A 68 -5.54 -20.74 7.31
N ALA A 69 -4.24 -20.81 6.97
CA ALA A 69 -3.16 -20.93 7.95
C ALA A 69 -2.98 -19.66 8.79
N GLU A 70 -3.21 -18.48 8.20
CA GLU A 70 -3.04 -17.18 8.84
C GLU A 70 -4.34 -16.63 9.47
N LYS A 71 -5.44 -17.41 9.49
CA LYS A 71 -6.77 -16.94 9.92
C LYS A 71 -6.83 -16.24 11.29
N ASN A 72 -5.96 -16.64 12.22
CA ASN A 72 -5.90 -16.09 13.58
C ASN A 72 -4.80 -15.02 13.74
N ASN A 73 -4.02 -14.76 12.68
CA ASN A 73 -2.98 -13.74 12.60
C ASN A 73 -2.88 -13.19 11.17
N PRO A 74 -3.90 -12.46 10.67
CA PRO A 74 -3.93 -12.01 9.28
C PRO A 74 -2.72 -11.14 8.93
N GLN A 75 -2.07 -11.43 7.81
CA GLN A 75 -0.93 -10.65 7.30
C GLN A 75 -1.27 -9.82 6.06
N ALA A 76 -2.35 -10.16 5.36
CA ALA A 76 -2.81 -9.42 4.20
C ALA A 76 -3.73 -8.28 4.63
N ASP A 77 -3.57 -7.11 4.01
CA ASP A 77 -4.51 -6.00 4.14
C ASP A 77 -5.70 -6.20 3.20
N ILE A 78 -5.44 -6.75 2.00
CA ILE A 78 -6.45 -7.00 0.97
C ILE A 78 -6.29 -8.41 0.38
N ILE A 79 -7.43 -9.04 0.13
CA ILE A 79 -7.54 -10.28 -0.65
C ILE A 79 -8.28 -9.93 -1.94
N TRP A 80 -7.66 -10.20 -3.10
CA TRP A 80 -8.24 -9.81 -4.40
C TRP A 80 -8.09 -10.90 -5.46
N GLY A 81 -9.08 -11.02 -6.34
CA GLY A 81 -9.09 -12.01 -7.42
C GLY A 81 -9.14 -13.47 -6.95
N LEU A 82 -9.80 -13.72 -5.81
CA LEU A 82 -9.95 -15.05 -5.22
C LEU A 82 -11.43 -15.36 -5.02
N ALA A 83 -11.83 -16.61 -5.26
CA ALA A 83 -13.20 -17.06 -5.00
C ALA A 83 -13.44 -17.18 -3.50
N GLY A 84 -14.32 -16.36 -2.92
CA GLY A 84 -14.61 -16.38 -1.48
C GLY A 84 -15.13 -17.73 -0.96
N THR A 85 -15.70 -18.57 -1.84
CA THR A 85 -16.11 -19.94 -1.50
C THR A 85 -14.95 -20.83 -1.07
N SER A 86 -13.70 -20.51 -1.46
CA SER A 86 -12.53 -21.30 -1.04
C SER A 86 -12.21 -21.17 0.46
N LEU A 87 -12.79 -20.16 1.12
CA LEU A 87 -12.62 -19.91 2.56
C LEU A 87 -13.81 -20.46 3.40
N MET A 88 -14.83 -21.03 2.75
CA MET A 88 -15.96 -21.64 3.44
C MET A 88 -15.57 -23.06 3.88
N LEU A 89 -15.31 -23.24 5.18
CA LEU A 89 -15.09 -24.53 5.84
C LEU A 89 -16.36 -25.03 6.52
#